data_AF-A0A7X7SL92-F1
#
_entry.id   AF-A0A7X7SL92-F1
#
_cell.length_a   1.000
_cell.length_b   1.000
_cell.length_c   1.000
_cell.angle_alpha   90.00
_cell.angle_beta   90.00
_cell.angle_gamma   90.00
#
_symmetry.space_group_name_H-M   'P 1'
#
loop_
_entity.id
_entity.type
_entity.pdbx_description
1 polymer ?
#
loop_
_entity_poly.entity_id
_entity_poly.type
_entity_poly.pdbx_seq_one_letter_code
_entity_poly.pdbx_strand_id
1 'polypeptide(L)'
;MSSAGVVAYRGKGNVYVNLTNRCTCACVFCLRSFTDQVYGYSLRLEREPSAPEVRRAIERELAAEPVREVVFCGLGEPTLRLPEVLAITEWLSAHLIRSRLNTNGLGQLANPSVAVVDQLVAAGLSAISISLNAADPVAYQRTCRPTYDHAFPAVLAFARTCVAAGLPTQLTVVD
;
A
#
# COMPACT_ATOMS: atom_id res chain seq x y z
N MET A 1 21.24 -8.20 18.05
CA MET A 1 20.07 -8.93 17.49
C MET A 1 19.27 -7.90 16.72
N SER A 2 19.24 -7.99 15.38
CA SER A 2 18.35 -7.12 14.60
C SER A 2 16.93 -7.48 15.01
N SER A 3 16.12 -6.53 15.50
CA SER A 3 14.72 -6.84 15.78
C SER A 3 14.02 -7.11 14.44
N ALA A 4 13.18 -8.13 14.40
CA ALA A 4 12.32 -8.38 13.25
C ALA A 4 11.53 -7.10 12.90
N GLY A 5 11.40 -6.81 11.61
CA GLY A 5 10.68 -5.62 11.15
C GLY A 5 9.24 -5.61 11.63
N VAL A 6 8.72 -4.43 11.98
CA VAL A 6 7.35 -4.29 12.48
C VAL A 6 6.33 -4.44 11.35
N VAL A 7 5.23 -5.11 11.67
CA VAL A 7 4.11 -5.39 10.75
C VAL A 7 3.08 -4.26 10.77
N ALA A 8 2.83 -3.67 11.93
CA ALA A 8 2.00 -2.48 12.10
C ALA A 8 2.75 -1.45 12.94
N TYR A 9 2.58 -0.17 12.62
CA TYR A 9 3.27 0.93 13.30
C TYR A 9 2.47 2.22 13.26
N ARG A 10 2.73 3.14 14.19
CA ARG A 10 2.00 4.41 14.30
C ARG A 10 2.73 5.55 13.62
N GLY A 11 1.96 6.50 13.09
CA GLY A 11 2.48 7.76 12.60
C GLY A 11 1.37 8.71 12.17
N LYS A 12 1.54 10.01 12.42
CA LYS A 12 0.58 11.05 12.02
C LYS A 12 -0.88 10.69 12.40
N GLY A 13 -1.13 10.11 13.58
CA GLY A 13 -2.49 9.72 14.03
C GLY A 13 -3.15 8.54 13.29
N ASN A 14 -2.37 7.76 12.53
CA ASN A 14 -2.82 6.58 11.80
C ASN A 14 -2.03 5.34 12.25
N VAL A 15 -2.55 4.15 11.93
CA VAL A 15 -1.79 2.90 11.96
C VAL A 15 -1.44 2.50 10.53
N TYR A 16 -0.17 2.25 10.27
CA TYR A 16 0.32 1.80 8.99
C TYR A 16 0.61 0.30 9.01
N VAL A 17 0.33 -0.36 7.90
CA VAL A 17 0.51 -1.81 7.72
C VAL A 17 1.60 -2.06 6.70
N ASN A 18 2.64 -2.76 7.13
CA ASN A 18 3.78 -3.17 6.33
C ASN A 18 3.67 -4.65 5.96
N LEU A 19 3.26 -4.93 4.71
CA LEU A 19 2.92 -6.29 4.26
C LEU A 19 4.05 -7.02 3.53
N THR A 20 4.96 -6.28 2.89
CA THR A 20 5.97 -6.87 2.02
C THR A 20 7.15 -5.93 1.81
N ASN A 21 8.32 -6.52 1.58
CA ASN A 21 9.51 -5.81 1.11
C ASN A 21 9.58 -5.75 -0.43
N ARG A 22 8.70 -6.48 -1.14
CA ARG A 22 8.69 -6.56 -2.61
C ARG A 22 7.97 -5.36 -3.21
N CYS A 23 8.39 -4.93 -4.39
CA CYS A 23 7.74 -3.83 -5.10
C CYS A 23 7.95 -3.97 -6.61
N THR A 24 6.97 -3.54 -7.40
CA THR A 24 7.03 -3.50 -8.88
C THR A 24 7.73 -2.26 -9.43
N CYS A 25 8.25 -1.39 -8.55
CA CYS A 25 9.02 -0.21 -8.90
C CYS A 25 10.32 -0.15 -8.09
N ALA A 26 11.39 0.33 -8.70
CA ALA A 26 12.69 0.60 -8.07
C ALA A 26 12.99 2.10 -8.06
N CYS A 27 12.07 2.88 -7.47
CA CYS A 27 12.12 4.33 -7.56
C CYS A 27 13.41 4.91 -6.98
N VAL A 28 13.97 5.92 -7.64
CA VAL A 28 15.23 6.58 -7.23
C VAL A 28 15.13 7.26 -5.87
N PHE A 29 13.92 7.64 -5.45
CA PHE A 29 13.61 8.30 -4.19
C PHE A 29 13.12 7.33 -3.10
N CYS A 30 13.08 6.02 -3.37
CA CYS A 30 12.44 5.07 -2.45
C CYS A 30 13.22 4.93 -1.14
N LEU A 31 12.54 5.14 0.00
CA LEU A 31 13.11 5.03 1.34
C LEU A 31 13.92 3.74 1.55
N ARG A 32 13.42 2.61 1.05
CA ARG A 32 14.06 1.28 1.15
C ARG A 32 15.50 1.20 0.62
N SER A 33 15.92 2.17 -0.20
CA SER A 33 17.28 2.22 -0.77
C SER A 33 18.29 2.87 0.17
N PHE A 34 17.84 3.57 1.22
CA PHE A 34 18.72 4.33 2.12
C PHE A 34 18.34 4.23 3.61
N THR A 35 17.15 3.71 3.94
CA THR A 35 16.76 3.43 5.33
C THR A 35 15.70 2.34 5.40
N ASP A 36 15.75 1.58 6.50
CA ASP A 36 14.65 0.69 6.89
C ASP A 36 13.84 1.29 8.05
N GLN A 37 14.21 2.48 8.53
CA GLN A 37 13.57 3.14 9.66
C GLN A 37 12.55 4.18 9.20
N VAL A 38 11.32 4.06 9.70
CA VAL A 38 10.21 5.00 9.45
C VAL A 38 9.50 5.27 10.77
N TYR A 39 9.33 6.55 11.13
CA TYR A 39 8.77 6.98 12.43
C TYR A 39 9.43 6.33 13.66
N GLY A 40 10.72 5.98 13.59
CA GLY A 40 11.45 5.30 14.66
C GLY A 40 11.28 3.78 14.69
N TYR A 41 10.55 3.19 13.74
CA TYR A 41 10.36 1.76 13.61
C TYR A 41 11.21 1.16 12.50
N SER A 42 11.84 0.01 12.74
CA SER A 42 12.48 -0.81 11.69
C SER A 42 11.41 -1.57 10.91
N LEU A 43 11.30 -1.33 9.60
CA LEU A 43 10.27 -1.91 8.74
C LEU A 43 10.77 -3.09 7.88
N ARG A 44 12.07 -3.40 7.85
CA ARG A 44 12.56 -4.53 7.04
C ARG A 44 12.06 -5.84 7.61
N LEU A 45 11.09 -6.45 6.93
CA LEU A 45 10.49 -7.71 7.35
C LEU A 45 11.48 -8.86 7.15
N GLU A 46 11.61 -9.76 8.12
CA GLU A 46 12.35 -11.02 7.95
C GLU A 46 11.60 -11.98 7.02
N ARG A 47 10.26 -11.96 7.11
CA ARG A 47 9.35 -12.67 6.20
C ARG A 47 8.05 -11.89 6.05
N GLU A 48 7.32 -12.15 4.96
CA GLU A 48 5.99 -11.58 4.78
C GLU A 48 5.02 -12.14 5.84
N PRO A 49 4.27 -11.27 6.56
CA PRO A 49 3.29 -11.70 7.55
C PRO A 49 2.04 -12.28 6.88
N SER A 50 1.39 -13.21 7.56
CA SER A 50 0.06 -13.72 7.19
C SER A 50 -1.05 -12.74 7.62
N ALA A 51 -2.23 -12.83 7.01
CA ALA A 51 -3.37 -11.97 7.40
C ALA A 51 -3.71 -12.03 8.91
N PRO A 52 -3.70 -13.20 9.60
CA PRO A 52 -3.91 -13.25 11.05
C PRO A 52 -2.82 -12.51 11.85
N GLU A 53 -1.57 -12.55 11.41
CA GLU A 53 -0.47 -11.84 12.07
C GLU A 53 -0.60 -10.33 11.92
N VAL A 54 -0.98 -9.89 10.72
CA VAL A 54 -1.26 -8.48 10.45
C VAL A 54 -2.43 -7.98 11.29
N ARG A 55 -3.54 -8.74 11.33
CA ARG A 55 -4.69 -8.41 12.17
C ARG A 55 -4.29 -8.25 13.64
N ARG A 56 -3.56 -9.22 14.20
CA ARG A 56 -3.07 -9.13 15.60
C ARG A 56 -2.16 -7.92 15.82
N ALA A 57 -1.36 -7.54 14.84
CA ALA A 57 -0.52 -6.35 14.92
C ALA A 57 -1.37 -5.08 14.93
N ILE A 58 -2.38 -4.98 14.05
CA ILE A 58 -3.32 -3.85 14.04
C ILE A 58 -4.10 -3.78 15.36
N GLU A 59 -4.64 -4.89 15.85
CA GLU A 59 -5.38 -4.94 17.12
C GLU A 59 -4.55 -4.42 18.31
N ARG A 60 -3.26 -4.79 18.39
CA ARG A 60 -2.34 -4.26 19.42
C ARG A 60 -2.19 -2.75 19.33
N GLU A 61 -2.03 -2.22 18.12
CA GLU A 61 -1.94 -0.78 17.94
C GLU A 61 -3.27 -0.13 18.35
N LEU A 62 -4.41 -0.60 17.85
CA LEU A 62 -5.73 -0.05 18.16
C LEU A 62 -6.08 -0.04 19.66
N ALA A 63 -5.57 -1.01 20.43
CA ALA A 63 -5.77 -1.06 21.87
C ALA A 63 -5.04 0.05 22.64
N ALA A 64 -3.99 0.64 22.07
CA ALA A 64 -3.17 1.64 22.75
C ALA A 64 -3.83 3.03 22.76
N GLU A 65 -4.38 3.47 21.64
CA GLU A 65 -5.02 4.79 21.50
C GLU A 65 -5.91 4.84 20.23
N PRO A 66 -6.88 5.76 20.15
CA PRO A 66 -7.70 5.97 18.95
C PRO A 66 -6.87 6.27 17.70
N VAL A 67 -7.37 5.89 16.54
CA VAL A 67 -6.75 6.14 15.23
C VAL A 67 -7.76 6.70 14.24
N ARG A 68 -7.28 7.46 13.26
CA ARG A 68 -8.16 7.99 12.20
C ARG A 68 -8.45 6.96 11.11
N GLU A 69 -7.43 6.20 10.74
CA GLU A 69 -7.50 5.16 9.70
C GLU A 69 -6.35 4.16 9.85
N VAL A 70 -6.52 3.00 9.21
CA VAL A 70 -5.47 2.02 8.95
C VAL A 70 -5.01 2.17 7.49
N VAL A 71 -3.70 2.30 7.26
CA VAL A 71 -3.13 2.57 5.95
C VAL A 71 -2.20 1.44 5.52
N PHE A 72 -2.49 0.78 4.41
CA PHE A 72 -1.55 -0.16 3.80
C PHE A 72 -0.39 0.61 3.18
N CYS A 73 0.73 0.70 3.90
CA CYS A 73 1.92 1.43 3.51
C CYS A 73 3.14 0.89 4.27
N GLY A 74 4.11 0.37 3.53
CA GLY A 74 5.35 -0.20 4.07
C GLY A 74 6.52 0.08 3.14
N LEU A 75 7.54 -0.81 3.16
CA LEU A 75 8.69 -0.70 2.25
C LEU A 75 8.43 -1.25 0.85
N GLY A 76 7.30 -1.93 0.64
CA GLY A 76 6.92 -2.57 -0.61
C GLY A 76 5.57 -2.12 -1.17
N GLU A 77 5.13 -2.80 -2.23
CA GLU A 77 3.85 -2.58 -2.91
C GLU A 77 2.78 -3.52 -2.34
N PRO A 78 1.75 -3.01 -1.62
CA PRO A 78 0.78 -3.88 -0.95
C PRO A 78 -0.03 -4.76 -1.90
N THR A 79 -0.27 -4.32 -3.15
CA THR A 79 -1.03 -5.11 -4.12
C THR A 79 -0.33 -6.39 -4.59
N LEU A 80 0.96 -6.58 -4.28
CA LEU A 80 1.64 -7.88 -4.42
C LEU A 80 1.19 -8.93 -3.39
N ARG A 81 0.44 -8.47 -2.38
CA ARG A 81 -0.19 -9.25 -1.30
C ARG A 81 -1.70 -9.01 -1.32
N LEU A 82 -2.29 -8.96 -2.52
CA LEU A 82 -3.70 -8.63 -2.71
C LEU A 82 -4.64 -9.48 -1.85
N PRO A 83 -4.49 -10.82 -1.73
CA PRO A 83 -5.36 -11.62 -0.86
C PRO A 83 -5.34 -11.16 0.60
N GLU A 84 -4.17 -10.82 1.15
CA GLU A 84 -4.07 -10.28 2.51
C GLU A 84 -4.69 -8.88 2.61
N VAL A 85 -4.42 -7.99 1.64
CA VAL A 85 -5.03 -6.66 1.60
C VAL A 85 -6.55 -6.77 1.65
N LEU A 86 -7.16 -7.64 0.85
CA LEU A 86 -8.61 -7.83 0.80
C LEU A 86 -9.15 -8.37 2.14
N ALA A 87 -8.58 -9.46 2.65
CA ALA A 87 -9.02 -10.07 3.91
C ALA A 87 -8.91 -9.09 5.10
N ILE A 88 -7.86 -8.28 5.15
CA ILE A 88 -7.68 -7.27 6.20
C ILE A 88 -8.66 -6.11 6.00
N THR A 89 -8.91 -5.69 4.75
CA THR A 89 -9.86 -4.62 4.43
C THR A 89 -11.28 -5.00 4.83
N GLU A 90 -11.72 -6.23 4.50
CA GLU A 90 -13.02 -6.77 4.90
C GLU A 90 -13.18 -6.78 6.43
N TRP A 91 -12.14 -7.24 7.13
CA TRP A 91 -12.13 -7.24 8.60
C TRP A 91 -12.23 -5.83 9.16
N LEU A 92 -11.46 -4.86 8.65
CA LEU A 92 -11.51 -3.46 9.09
C LEU A 92 -12.90 -2.85 8.85
N SER A 93 -13.47 -3.08 7.66
CA SER A 93 -14.81 -2.62 7.28
C SER A 93 -15.89 -3.17 8.23
N ALA A 94 -15.84 -4.46 8.55
CA ALA A 94 -16.75 -5.10 9.50
C ALA A 94 -16.67 -4.52 10.93
N HIS A 95 -15.55 -3.88 11.29
CA HIS A 95 -15.34 -3.20 12.57
C HIS A 95 -15.52 -1.68 12.47
N LEU A 96 -16.03 -1.17 11.34
CA LEU A 96 -16.23 0.26 11.08
C LEU A 96 -14.92 1.08 11.14
N ILE A 97 -13.79 0.45 10.85
CA ILE A 97 -12.48 1.09 10.83
C ILE A 97 -12.14 1.48 9.40
N ARG A 98 -11.90 2.78 9.18
CA ARG A 98 -11.51 3.29 7.86
C ARG A 98 -10.16 2.74 7.43
N SER A 99 -10.07 2.36 6.16
CA SER A 99 -8.86 1.81 5.56
C SER A 99 -8.47 2.54 4.27
N ARG A 100 -7.16 2.76 4.08
CA ARG A 100 -6.61 3.38 2.88
C ARG A 100 -5.46 2.59 2.30
N LEU A 101 -5.43 2.45 0.98
CA LEU A 101 -4.34 1.79 0.27
C LEU A 101 -3.38 2.85 -0.30
N ASN A 102 -2.09 2.79 0.10
CA ASN A 102 -1.02 3.48 -0.63
C ASN A 102 -0.43 2.50 -1.64
N THR A 103 -0.44 2.87 -2.91
CA THR A 103 0.06 2.01 -4.00
C THR A 103 0.83 2.83 -5.04
N ASN A 104 1.73 2.16 -5.76
CA ASN A 104 2.32 2.70 -6.98
C ASN A 104 1.36 2.66 -8.19
N GLY A 105 0.16 2.09 -8.04
CA GLY A 105 -0.88 2.08 -9.07
C GLY A 105 -0.75 0.97 -10.10
N LEU A 106 0.20 0.05 -9.94
CA LEU A 106 0.43 -1.08 -10.85
C LEU A 106 -0.28 -2.37 -10.40
N GLY A 107 -1.18 -2.29 -9.41
CA GLY A 107 -1.84 -3.44 -8.82
C GLY A 107 -2.60 -4.31 -9.82
N GLN A 108 -3.22 -3.71 -10.83
CA GLN A 108 -3.91 -4.45 -11.89
C GLN A 108 -2.95 -5.24 -12.80
N LEU A 109 -1.76 -4.70 -13.10
CA LEU A 109 -0.73 -5.45 -13.85
C LEU A 109 -0.11 -6.57 -13.00
N ALA A 110 0.01 -6.35 -11.69
CA ALA A 110 0.51 -7.35 -10.76
C ALA A 110 -0.48 -8.51 -10.52
N ASN A 111 -1.78 -8.28 -10.73
CA ASN A 111 -2.83 -9.27 -10.48
C ASN A 111 -3.76 -9.38 -11.72
N PRO A 112 -3.27 -9.91 -12.86
CA PRO A 112 -3.98 -9.85 -14.14
C PRO A 112 -5.23 -10.74 -14.21
N SER A 113 -5.36 -11.72 -13.30
CA SER A 113 -6.48 -12.67 -13.28
C SER A 113 -7.72 -12.17 -12.55
N VAL A 114 -7.68 -10.95 -11.97
CA VAL A 114 -8.76 -10.40 -11.15
C VAL A 114 -9.01 -8.92 -11.46
N ALA A 115 -10.25 -8.46 -11.25
CA ALA A 115 -10.58 -7.04 -11.28
C ALA A 115 -10.22 -6.42 -9.92
N VAL A 116 -9.01 -5.85 -9.81
CA VAL A 116 -8.43 -5.43 -8.52
C VAL A 116 -9.28 -4.35 -7.84
N VAL A 117 -9.73 -3.35 -8.61
CA VAL A 117 -10.53 -2.24 -8.07
C VAL A 117 -11.88 -2.74 -7.54
N ASP A 118 -12.55 -3.62 -8.29
CA ASP A 118 -13.85 -4.18 -7.88
C ASP A 118 -13.72 -4.98 -6.58
N GLN A 119 -12.64 -5.77 -6.43
CA GLN A 119 -12.38 -6.51 -5.20
C GLN A 119 -12.08 -5.58 -4.02
N LEU A 120 -11.29 -4.52 -4.22
CA LEU A 120 -11.00 -3.53 -3.16
C LEU A 120 -12.28 -2.81 -2.70
N VAL A 121 -13.15 -2.43 -3.63
CA VAL A 121 -14.44 -1.80 -3.32
C VAL A 121 -15.35 -2.78 -2.60
N ALA A 122 -15.47 -4.01 -3.09
CA ALA A 122 -16.28 -5.07 -2.47
C ALA A 122 -15.82 -5.39 -1.04
N ALA A 123 -14.51 -5.35 -0.79
CA ALA A 123 -13.93 -5.52 0.54
C ALA A 123 -14.22 -4.35 1.49
N GLY A 124 -14.66 -3.20 0.98
CA GLY A 124 -14.98 -2.02 1.78
C GLY A 124 -13.80 -1.05 1.99
N LEU A 125 -12.85 -1.00 1.05
CA LEU A 125 -11.76 -0.03 1.11
C LEU A 125 -12.30 1.40 1.11
N SER A 126 -11.85 2.24 2.05
CA SER A 126 -12.40 3.59 2.22
C SER A 126 -11.79 4.64 1.30
N ALA A 127 -10.53 4.47 0.91
CA ALA A 127 -9.81 5.40 0.02
C ALA A 127 -8.57 4.74 -0.60
N ILE A 128 -8.05 5.35 -1.66
CA ILE A 128 -6.79 4.96 -2.29
C ILE A 128 -5.91 6.18 -2.61
N SER A 129 -4.61 6.04 -2.36
CA SER A 129 -3.59 7.02 -2.73
C SER A 129 -2.61 6.38 -3.70
N ILE A 130 -2.53 6.92 -4.91
CA ILE A 130 -1.74 6.39 -6.02
C ILE A 130 -0.54 7.31 -6.25
N SER A 131 0.66 6.73 -6.18
CA SER A 131 1.91 7.46 -6.39
C SER A 131 2.18 7.69 -7.88
N LEU A 132 1.95 8.92 -8.36
CA LEU A 132 2.22 9.33 -9.74
C LEU A 132 3.34 10.39 -9.72
N ASN A 133 4.60 9.91 -9.71
CA ASN A 133 5.79 10.76 -9.50
C ASN A 133 6.44 11.26 -10.79
N ALA A 134 5.66 11.39 -11.87
CA ALA A 134 6.13 11.95 -13.14
C ALA A 134 4.95 12.43 -13.99
N ALA A 135 5.20 13.41 -14.85
CA ALA A 135 4.20 13.98 -15.75
C ALA A 135 4.06 13.21 -17.07
N ASP A 136 5.06 12.40 -17.44
CA ASP A 136 5.11 11.69 -18.72
C ASP A 136 5.79 10.31 -18.59
N PRO A 137 5.62 9.41 -19.58
CA PRO A 137 6.19 8.06 -19.54
C PRO A 137 7.71 8.01 -19.42
N VAL A 138 8.44 8.93 -20.07
CA VAL A 138 9.90 8.94 -20.09
C VAL A 138 10.43 9.32 -18.71
N ALA A 139 9.88 10.39 -18.12
CA ALA A 139 10.18 10.78 -16.75
C ALA A 139 9.79 9.67 -15.76
N TYR A 140 8.63 9.04 -15.93
CA TYR A 140 8.18 7.95 -15.08
C TYR A 140 9.14 6.75 -15.09
N GLN A 141 9.60 6.34 -16.28
CA GLN A 141 10.56 5.25 -16.41
C GLN A 141 11.88 5.56 -15.70
N ARG A 142 12.39 6.80 -15.85
CA ARG A 142 13.64 7.24 -15.22
C ARG A 142 13.52 7.30 -13.70
N THR A 143 12.42 7.84 -13.19
CA THR A 143 12.20 8.12 -11.76
C THR A 143 11.70 6.89 -11.01
N CYS A 144 10.63 6.26 -11.47
CA CYS A 144 9.97 5.15 -10.77
C CYS A 144 10.61 3.79 -11.09
N ARG A 145 11.26 3.65 -12.25
CA ARG A 145 11.89 2.41 -12.73
C ARG A 145 10.98 1.18 -12.54
N PRO A 146 9.79 1.20 -13.16
CA PRO A 146 8.84 0.10 -13.05
C PRO A 146 9.35 -1.15 -13.75
N THR A 147 8.90 -2.31 -13.31
CA THR A 147 9.21 -3.61 -13.95
C THR A 147 8.44 -3.83 -15.26
N TYR A 148 7.42 -3.02 -15.56
CA TYR A 148 6.57 -3.16 -16.74
C TYR A 148 6.79 -2.01 -17.74
N ASP A 149 6.88 -2.33 -19.04
CA ASP A 149 7.12 -1.34 -20.11
C ASP A 149 5.98 -0.32 -20.28
N HIS A 150 4.73 -0.75 -20.02
CA HIS A 150 3.53 0.10 -20.14
C HIS A 150 3.02 0.60 -18.78
N ALA A 151 3.91 0.77 -17.81
CA ALA A 151 3.54 1.13 -16.44
C ALA A 151 2.83 2.49 -16.33
N PHE A 152 3.35 3.55 -16.99
CA PHE A 152 2.75 4.88 -16.90
C PHE A 152 1.28 4.92 -17.36
N PRO A 153 0.92 4.46 -18.58
CA PRO A 153 -0.48 4.41 -18.98
C PRO A 153 -1.32 3.47 -18.08
N ALA A 154 -0.74 2.38 -17.55
CA ALA A 154 -1.43 1.48 -16.63
C ALA A 154 -1.77 2.14 -15.29
N VAL A 155 -0.88 2.95 -14.70
CA VAL A 155 -1.18 3.72 -13.48
C VAL A 155 -2.33 4.70 -13.72
N LEU A 156 -2.32 5.40 -14.86
CA LEU A 156 -3.40 6.31 -15.22
C LEU A 156 -4.73 5.58 -15.46
N ALA A 157 -4.69 4.40 -16.08
CA ALA A 157 -5.86 3.55 -16.26
C ALA A 157 -6.40 3.07 -14.92
N PHE A 158 -5.54 2.60 -14.02
CA PHE A 158 -5.92 2.15 -12.68
C PHE A 158 -6.58 3.28 -11.88
N ALA A 159 -6.00 4.48 -11.88
CA ALA A 159 -6.60 5.64 -11.23
C ALA A 159 -7.98 6.00 -11.79
N ARG A 160 -8.15 5.96 -13.12
CA ARG A 160 -9.45 6.16 -13.77
C ARG A 160 -10.47 5.10 -13.34
N THR A 161 -10.07 3.83 -13.27
CA THR A 161 -10.93 2.74 -12.80
C THR A 161 -11.37 2.96 -11.35
N CYS A 162 -10.46 3.37 -10.46
CA CYS A 162 -10.82 3.71 -9.08
C CYS A 162 -11.86 4.83 -8.99
N VAL A 163 -11.67 5.91 -9.74
CA VAL A 163 -12.64 7.02 -9.80
C VAL A 163 -13.99 6.57 -10.35
N ALA A 164 -13.98 5.79 -11.44
CA ALA A 164 -15.21 5.27 -12.05
C ALA A 164 -16.00 4.34 -11.12
N ALA A 165 -15.30 3.59 -10.26
CA ALA A 165 -15.90 2.73 -9.23
C ALA A 165 -16.38 3.50 -7.98
N GLY A 166 -16.22 4.83 -7.94
CA GLY A 166 -16.61 5.66 -6.80
C GLY A 166 -15.67 5.57 -5.60
N LEU A 167 -14.48 4.97 -5.76
CA LEU A 167 -13.48 4.89 -4.69
C LEU A 167 -12.76 6.24 -4.55
N PRO A 168 -12.80 6.91 -3.37
CA PRO A 168 -12.09 8.17 -3.16
C PRO A 168 -10.60 8.01 -3.48
N THR A 169 -10.16 8.72 -4.53
CA THR A 169 -8.84 8.52 -5.14
C THR A 169 -8.02 9.80 -5.05
N GLN A 170 -6.80 9.70 -4.53
CA GLN A 170 -5.81 10.78 -4.51
C GLN A 170 -4.59 10.38 -5.32
N LEU A 171 -4.09 11.27 -6.18
CA LEU A 171 -2.77 11.14 -6.79
C LEU A 171 -1.75 11.88 -5.93
N THR A 172 -0.60 11.26 -5.68
CA THR A 172 0.46 11.83 -4.84
C THR A 172 1.78 11.86 -5.58
N VAL A 173 2.56 12.92 -5.35
CA VAL A 173 3.93 13.10 -5.81
C VAL A 173 4.82 13.41 -4.61
N VAL A 174 6.05 12.91 -4.65
CA VAL A 174 7.13 13.24 -3.71
C VAL A 174 7.89 14.44 -4.29
N ASP A 175 8.07 15.46 -3.46
CA ASP A 175 8.90 16.65 -3.74
C ASP A 175 10.38 16.35 -3.48
#